data_AF-A0A9D6LLF9-F1
#
_entry.id   AF-A0A9D6LLF9-F1
#
_cell.length_a   1.000
_cell.length_b   1.000
_cell.length_c   1.000
_cell.angle_alpha   90.00
_cell.angle_beta   90.00
_cell.angle_gamma   90.00
#
_symmetry.space_group_name_H-M   'P 1'
#
loop_
_entity.id
_entity.type
_entity.pdbx_description
1 polymer ?
#
loop_
_entity_poly.entity_id
_entity_poly.type
_entity_poly.pdbx_seq_one_letter_code
_entity_poly.pdbx_strand_id
1 'polypeptide(L)'
;MESPTRYWPRAIIHIDMNAFFASVEQRDFPELRGKPVGVTNGVAGTTLITCSYEARAVGVKTGMRIYEARKFCPSLIQRPARPKVYVGISTRIMHALRDISPDVQVFSVDEAF
;
A
#
# COMPACT_ATOMS: atom_id res chain seq x y z
N MET A 1 26.68 13.40 37.74
CA MET A 1 25.23 13.10 37.68
C MET A 1 24.97 12.41 36.36
N GLU A 2 24.97 11.09 36.35
CA GLU A 2 24.55 10.32 35.18
C GLU A 2 23.03 10.44 35.03
N SER A 3 22.58 10.94 33.88
CA SER A 3 21.17 10.95 33.53
C SER A 3 20.72 9.49 33.39
N PRO A 4 19.66 9.02 34.09
CA PRO A 4 19.21 7.66 33.94
C PRO A 4 18.73 7.50 32.49
N THR A 5 19.41 6.67 31.71
CA THR A 5 18.92 6.21 30.42
C THR A 5 17.54 5.61 30.64
N ARG A 6 16.50 6.30 30.17
CA ARG A 6 15.10 5.91 30.31
C ARG A 6 14.86 4.72 29.37
N TYR A 7 15.08 3.51 29.87
CA TYR A 7 14.77 2.30 29.12
C TYR A 7 13.25 2.16 28.98
N TRP A 8 12.77 2.04 27.75
CA TRP A 8 11.37 1.75 27.47
C TRP A 8 11.15 0.24 27.63
N PRO A 9 10.22 -0.22 28.49
CA PRO A 9 10.01 -1.65 28.73
C PRO A 9 9.40 -2.39 27.53
N ARG A 10 8.84 -1.66 26.56
CA ARG A 10 8.25 -2.17 25.33
C ARG A 10 8.45 -1.16 24.20
N ALA A 11 8.75 -1.66 23.01
CA ALA A 11 8.65 -0.93 21.77
C ALA A 11 7.48 -1.53 20.94
N ILE A 12 6.68 -0.67 20.32
CA ILE A 12 5.63 -1.07 19.39
C ILE A 12 6.04 -0.57 18.01
N ILE A 13 6.01 -1.44 17.01
CA ILE A 13 6.37 -1.09 15.64
C ILE A 13 5.10 -1.18 14.80
N HIS A 14 4.66 -0.05 14.26
CA HIS A 14 3.61 -0.07 13.24
C HIS A 14 4.25 -0.30 11.87
N ILE A 15 3.76 -1.29 11.13
CA ILE A 15 4.22 -1.64 9.79
C ILE A 15 3.05 -1.48 8.83
N ASP A 16 3.25 -0.67 7.79
CA ASP A 16 2.29 -0.35 6.73
C ASP A 16 2.99 -0.47 5.38
N MET A 17 2.41 -1.22 4.43
CA MET A 17 3.02 -1.37 3.11
C MET A 17 2.70 -0.17 2.19
N ASN A 18 3.76 0.54 1.82
CA ASN A 18 3.71 1.65 0.88
C ASN A 18 2.92 1.36 -0.41
N ALA A 19 1.80 2.07 -0.59
CA ALA A 19 0.93 2.00 -1.77
C ALA A 19 0.57 0.56 -2.20
N PHE A 20 0.27 -0.30 -1.23
CA PHE A 20 0.30 -1.76 -1.35
C PHE A 20 -0.21 -2.33 -2.68
N PHE A 21 -1.49 -2.13 -3.06
CA PHE A 21 -2.00 -2.75 -4.29
C PHE A 21 -1.29 -2.21 -5.54
N ALA A 22 -0.99 -0.92 -5.61
CA ALA A 22 -0.27 -0.35 -6.76
C ALA A 22 1.16 -0.90 -6.84
N SER A 23 1.84 -1.04 -5.70
CA SER A 23 3.18 -1.65 -5.60
C SER A 23 3.15 -3.12 -6.04
N VAL A 24 2.11 -3.87 -5.70
CA VAL A 24 1.92 -5.25 -6.18
C VAL A 24 1.71 -5.28 -7.70
N GLU A 25 0.89 -4.39 -8.26
CA GLU A 25 0.74 -4.30 -9.72
C GLU A 25 2.07 -3.96 -10.40
N GLN A 26 2.85 -3.00 -9.89
CA GLN A 26 4.16 -2.63 -10.46
C GLN A 26 5.22 -3.73 -10.30
N ARG A 27 5.11 -4.57 -9.26
CA ARG A 27 5.96 -5.75 -9.10
C ARG A 27 5.68 -6.78 -10.19
N ASP A 28 4.40 -7.14 -10.36
CA ASP A 28 3.95 -8.22 -11.24
C ASP A 28 3.90 -7.81 -12.73
N PHE A 29 3.73 -6.52 -13.00
CA PHE A 29 3.71 -5.92 -14.35
C PHE A 29 4.82 -4.86 -14.43
N PRO A 30 6.08 -5.27 -14.76
CA PRO A 30 7.23 -4.38 -14.75
C PRO A 30 7.09 -3.15 -15.65
N GLU A 31 6.28 -3.24 -16.71
CA GLU A 31 5.94 -2.13 -17.60
C GLU A 31 5.15 -1.00 -16.92
N LEU A 32 4.63 -1.21 -15.71
CA LEU A 32 3.94 -0.20 -14.91
C LEU A 32 4.88 0.58 -13.96
N ARG A 33 6.13 0.14 -13.80
CA ARG A 33 7.11 0.82 -12.94
C ARG A 33 7.44 2.20 -13.51
N GLY A 34 7.49 3.22 -12.65
CA GLY A 34 7.72 4.59 -13.09
C GLY A 34 6.52 5.24 -13.77
N LYS A 35 5.34 4.60 -13.77
CA LYS A 35 4.11 5.13 -14.39
C LYS A 35 3.04 5.42 -13.35
N PRO A 36 2.18 6.43 -13.57
CA PRO A 36 1.09 6.76 -12.67
C PRO A 36 -0.01 5.69 -12.74
N VAL A 37 -0.01 4.77 -11.78
CA VAL A 37 -1.02 3.71 -11.62
C VAL A 37 -2.04 4.09 -10.56
N GLY A 38 -3.32 3.87 -10.86
CA GLY A 38 -4.44 3.92 -9.92
C GLY A 38 -5.20 2.59 -9.93
N VAL A 39 -5.49 2.04 -8.74
CA VAL A 39 -6.20 0.77 -8.60
C VAL A 39 -7.67 1.03 -8.27
N THR A 40 -8.60 0.31 -8.89
CA THR A 40 -10.05 0.45 -8.66
C THR A 40 -10.68 -0.88 -8.26
N ASN A 41 -11.83 -0.84 -7.60
CA ASN A 41 -12.61 -2.04 -7.31
C ASN A 41 -13.23 -2.60 -8.61
N GLY A 42 -12.50 -3.48 -9.30
CA GLY A 42 -12.85 -3.99 -10.61
C GLY A 42 -12.69 -2.96 -11.73
N VAL A 43 -12.95 -3.39 -12.97
CA VAL A 43 -12.77 -2.58 -14.20
C VAL A 43 -13.77 -1.43 -14.26
N ALA A 44 -15.01 -1.66 -13.83
CA ALA A 44 -16.07 -0.65 -13.79
C ALA A 44 -16.01 0.25 -12.54
N GLY A 45 -15.11 -0.02 -11.59
CA GLY A 45 -14.96 0.79 -10.39
C GLY A 45 -14.50 2.20 -10.75
N THR A 46 -15.19 3.21 -10.22
CA THR A 46 -14.93 4.62 -10.56
C THR A 46 -14.04 5.35 -9.55
N THR A 47 -13.72 4.72 -8.42
CA THR A 47 -12.98 5.32 -7.31
C THR A 47 -11.65 4.60 -7.13
N LEU A 48 -10.57 5.38 -6.97
CA LEU A 48 -9.25 4.85 -6.69
C LEU A 48 -9.21 4.32 -5.25
N ILE A 49 -9.05 3.00 -5.09
CA ILE A 49 -8.87 2.37 -3.78
C ILE A 49 -7.41 2.50 -3.29
N THR A 50 -6.48 2.71 -4.22
CA THR A 50 -5.12 3.20 -3.94
C THR A 50 -4.51 3.77 -5.22
N CYS A 51 -3.38 4.45 -5.10
CA CYS A 51 -2.59 4.94 -6.22
C CYS A 51 -1.10 4.93 -5.90
N SER A 52 -0.31 4.72 -6.96
CA SER A 52 1.17 4.73 -6.97
C SER A 52 1.74 6.09 -6.55
N TYR A 53 3.02 6.11 -6.15
CA TYR A 53 3.70 7.36 -5.81
C TYR A 53 3.83 8.30 -7.00
N GLU A 54 3.99 7.75 -8.21
CA GLU A 54 4.04 8.53 -9.45
C GLU A 54 2.72 9.26 -9.72
N ALA A 55 1.58 8.63 -9.40
CA ALA A 55 0.28 9.29 -9.44
C ALA A 55 0.13 10.34 -8.31
N ARG A 56 0.61 10.02 -7.10
CA ARG A 56 0.59 10.97 -5.96
C ARG A 56 1.42 12.21 -6.20
N ALA A 57 2.57 12.07 -6.87
CA ALA A 57 3.48 13.17 -7.18
C ALA A 57 2.83 14.26 -8.04
N VAL A 58 1.82 13.90 -8.85
CA VAL A 58 1.05 14.84 -9.68
C VAL A 58 -0.30 15.23 -9.08
N GLY A 59 -0.53 14.90 -7.80
CA GLY A 59 -1.70 15.34 -7.04
C GLY A 59 -2.88 14.37 -6.99
N VAL A 60 -2.76 13.18 -7.59
CA VAL A 60 -3.78 12.13 -7.47
C VAL A 60 -3.76 11.54 -6.05
N LYS A 61 -4.93 11.33 -5.44
CA LYS A 61 -5.06 10.78 -4.08
C LYS A 61 -5.93 9.54 -4.06
N THR A 62 -5.69 8.67 -3.08
CA THR A 62 -6.61 7.59 -2.73
C THR A 62 -7.99 8.16 -2.40
N GLY A 63 -9.05 7.49 -2.85
CA GLY A 63 -10.44 7.95 -2.69
C GLY A 63 -10.94 8.89 -3.79
N MET A 64 -10.07 9.42 -4.66
CA MET A 64 -10.51 10.23 -5.81
C MET A 64 -11.31 9.41 -6.82
N ARG A 65 -12.30 10.06 -7.48
CA ARG A 65 -12.91 9.48 -8.68
C ARG A 65 -11.90 9.50 -9.83
N ILE A 66 -11.91 8.49 -10.69
CA ILE A 66 -11.02 8.41 -11.87
C ILE A 66 -11.15 9.67 -12.73
N TYR A 67 -12.37 10.16 -12.93
CA TYR A 67 -12.61 11.38 -13.71
C TYR A 67 -11.87 12.59 -13.12
N GLU A 68 -11.85 12.74 -11.80
CA GLU A 68 -11.13 13.82 -11.11
C GLU A 68 -9.62 13.59 -11.18
N ALA A 69 -9.17 12.36 -10.90
CA ALA A 69 -7.76 11.99 -10.97
C ALA A 69 -7.17 12.23 -12.37
N ARG A 70 -7.94 12.01 -13.44
CA ARG A 70 -7.52 12.28 -14.82
C ARG A 70 -7.36 13.76 -15.14
N LYS A 71 -7.97 14.67 -14.37
CA LYS A 71 -7.71 16.11 -14.49
C LYS A 71 -6.30 16.48 -14.04
N PHE A 72 -5.78 15.78 -13.02
CA PHE A 72 -4.41 15.92 -12.54
C PHE A 72 -3.42 15.13 -13.39
N CYS A 73 -3.81 13.92 -13.82
CA CYS A 73 -2.96 12.98 -14.54
C CYS A 73 -3.73 12.37 -15.73
N PRO A 74 -3.73 13.01 -16.91
CA PRO A 74 -4.43 12.48 -18.09
C PRO A 74 -3.94 11.09 -18.50
N SER A 75 -2.66 10.79 -18.23
CA SER A 75 -1.99 9.51 -18.50
C SER A 75 -2.19 8.45 -17.42
N LEU A 76 -3.04 8.68 -16.42
CA LEU A 76 -3.30 7.72 -15.33
C LEU A 76 -3.71 6.35 -15.88
N ILE A 77 -2.96 5.33 -15.49
CA ILE A 77 -3.22 3.93 -15.83
C ILE A 77 -4.13 3.33 -14.76
N GLN A 78 -5.35 3.01 -15.16
CA GLN A 78 -6.28 2.30 -14.30
C GLN A 78 -5.96 0.79 -14.29
N ARG A 79 -5.89 0.20 -13.09
CA ARG A 79 -5.79 -1.25 -12.89
C ARG A 79 -6.96 -1.77 -12.05
N PRO A 80 -7.67 -2.82 -12.48
CA PRO A 80 -8.64 -3.48 -11.63
C PRO A 80 -7.91 -4.21 -10.49
N ALA A 81 -8.44 -4.12 -9.28
CA ALA A 81 -7.93 -4.85 -8.13
C ALA A 81 -7.87 -6.37 -8.40
N ARG A 82 -6.81 -7.03 -7.89
CA ARG A 82 -6.64 -8.49 -7.87
C ARG A 82 -6.65 -9.04 -6.43
N PRO A 83 -7.81 -9.09 -5.74
CA PRO A 83 -7.88 -9.42 -4.30
C PRO A 83 -7.19 -10.72 -3.90
N LYS A 84 -7.34 -11.79 -4.70
CA LYS A 84 -6.70 -13.09 -4.44
C LYS A 84 -5.17 -12.98 -4.39
N VAL A 85 -4.59 -12.17 -5.27
CA VAL A 85 -3.14 -11.93 -5.31
C VAL A 85 -2.71 -11.12 -4.09
N TYR A 86 -3.46 -10.08 -3.74
CA TYR A 86 -3.16 -9.21 -2.59
C TYR A 86 -3.21 -9.98 -1.26
N VAL A 87 -4.23 -10.82 -1.06
CA VAL A 87 -4.34 -11.70 0.12
C VAL A 87 -3.16 -12.66 0.19
N GLY A 88 -2.79 -13.33 -0.92
CA GLY A 88 -1.65 -14.24 -0.91
C GLY A 88 -0.32 -13.57 -0.55
N ILE A 89 -0.12 -12.31 -0.95
CA ILE A 89 1.07 -11.53 -0.59
C ILE A 89 0.99 -11.07 0.87
N SER A 90 -0.16 -10.57 1.31
CA SER A 90 -0.42 -10.21 2.70
C SER A 90 -0.10 -11.36 3.65
N THR A 91 -0.62 -12.56 3.37
CA THR A 91 -0.34 -13.76 4.18
C THR A 91 1.16 -14.04 4.30
N ARG A 92 1.92 -13.88 3.22
CA ARG A 92 3.37 -14.07 3.23
C ARG A 92 4.09 -13.01 4.06
N ILE A 93 3.67 -11.74 3.96
CA ILE A 93 4.22 -10.65 4.77
C ILE A 93 3.93 -10.90 6.25
N MET A 94 2.68 -11.18 6.62
CA MET A 94 2.29 -11.42 8.01
C MET A 94 2.97 -12.66 8.59
N HIS A 95 3.26 -13.69 7.79
CA HIS A 95 4.09 -14.81 8.22
C HIS A 95 5.53 -14.38 8.52
N ALA A 96 6.15 -13.60 7.62
CA ALA A 96 7.50 -13.11 7.84
C ALA A 96 7.62 -12.19 9.08
N LEU A 97 6.58 -11.42 9.40
CA LEU A 97 6.57 -10.61 10.64
C LEU A 97 6.60 -11.47 11.91
N ARG A 98 5.99 -12.66 11.88
CA ARG A 98 6.02 -13.60 13.02
C ARG A 98 7.39 -14.22 13.25
N ASP A 99 8.26 -14.21 12.25
CA ASP A 99 9.65 -14.64 12.39
C ASP A 99 10.50 -13.58 13.12
N ILE A 100 10.03 -12.32 13.19
CA ILE A 100 10.69 -11.19 13.86
C ILE A 100 10.19 -11.04 15.31
N SER A 101 8.87 -11.12 15.51
CA SER A 101 8.24 -10.99 16.82
C SER A 101 7.17 -12.07 16.99
N PRO A 102 7.10 -12.75 18.15
CA PRO A 102 5.98 -13.64 18.44
C PRO A 102 4.68 -12.87 18.75
N ASP A 103 4.77 -11.57 19.09
CA ASP A 103 3.64 -10.69 19.37
C ASP A 103 3.39 -9.83 18.12
N VAL A 104 2.46 -10.27 17.26
CA VAL A 104 2.07 -9.60 16.01
C VAL A 104 0.55 -9.50 15.95
N GLN A 105 0.05 -8.28 15.79
CA GLN A 105 -1.37 -8.00 15.60
C GLN A 105 -1.63 -7.52 14.18
N VAL A 106 -2.31 -8.34 13.38
CA VAL A 106 -2.76 -7.96 12.04
C VAL A 106 -3.91 -6.94 12.15
N PHE A 107 -3.74 -5.77 11.55
CA PHE A 107 -4.74 -4.70 11.56
C PHE A 107 -5.51 -4.61 10.25
N SER A 108 -4.82 -4.74 9.11
CA SER A 108 -5.42 -4.70 7.77
C SER A 108 -4.72 -5.69 6.82
N VAL A 109 -5.05 -5.63 5.52
CA VAL A 109 -4.38 -6.45 4.50
C VAL A 109 -2.88 -6.12 4.36
N ASP A 110 -2.49 -4.91 4.71
CA ASP A 110 -1.14 -4.39 4.57
C ASP A 110 -0.61 -3.69 5.82
N GLU A 111 -1.32 -3.81 6.95
CA GLU A 111 -0.95 -3.19 8.22
C GLU A 111 -0.88 -4.20 9.37
N ALA A 112 0.15 -4.06 10.21
CA ALA A 112 0.32 -4.83 11.44
C ALA A 112 1.08 -4.04 12.51
N PHE A 113 0.88 -4.44 13.77
CA PHE A 113 1.65 -4.02 14.94
C PHE A 113 2.48 -5.16 15.51
#